data_AF-A0A1F3KFG3-F1
#
_entry.id   AF-A0A1F3KFG3-F1
#
_cell.length_a   1.000
_cell.length_b   1.000
_cell.length_c   1.000
_cell.angle_alpha   90.00
_cell.angle_beta   90.00
_cell.angle_gamma   90.00
#
_symmetry.space_group_name_H-M   'P 1'
#
loop_
_entity.id
_entity.type
_entity.pdbx_description
1 polymer ?
#
loop_
_entity_poly.entity_id
_entity_poly.type
_entity_poly.pdbx_seq_one_letter_code
_entity_poly.pdbx_strand_id
1 'polypeptide(L)'
;MVNLLCNLGFPATCNLQPTTCNQQPATCNLQPDRLSLSKPTTHSHFHIFVKKINFRKNFSSMRLLFISLFTLCFSVTIVVAQTGKIFSDEEKKVLNWYNLDPVNDKIWGASTEKAYKDFLSEKKLKIVVVAVIDGGVDTKHEDLEGKMWVNEKEIPGNGVDDDKNGFIDDIHGWNFLGNSKGENIDYETLEVARLFKKYSDIVKEAKASGTVPENLPDMALLKKIDEVFREEFEKAKKITMMSCSLILFIILQTV
;
A
#
# COMPACT_ATOMS: atom_id res chain seq x y z
N MET A 1 47.82 0.86 9.52
CA MET A 1 47.76 0.47 8.10
C MET A 1 46.97 -0.81 7.97
N VAL A 2 45.70 -0.73 7.56
CA VAL A 2 45.10 -1.56 6.50
C VAL A 2 44.01 -0.67 5.91
N ASN A 3 44.17 -0.33 4.64
CA ASN A 3 43.25 0.49 3.86
C ASN A 3 41.99 -0.32 3.51
N LEU A 4 40.80 0.23 3.76
CA LEU A 4 39.63 -0.06 2.94
C LEU A 4 39.18 1.25 2.28
N LEU A 5 39.44 1.34 0.97
CA LEU A 5 38.97 2.39 0.09
C LEU A 5 37.47 2.19 -0.15
N CYS A 6 36.63 3.04 0.46
CA CYS A 6 35.25 3.21 0.00
C CYS A 6 35.27 4.30 -1.07
N ASN A 7 35.18 3.89 -2.33
CA ASN A 7 35.15 4.78 -3.48
C ASN A 7 33.70 5.05 -3.87
N LEU A 8 33.08 6.07 -3.28
CA LEU A 8 31.85 6.68 -3.79
C LEU A 8 32.08 8.19 -3.79
N GLY A 9 32.31 8.73 -4.99
CA GLY A 9 32.42 10.17 -5.21
C GLY A 9 31.08 10.84 -4.94
N PHE A 10 31.05 11.72 -3.94
CA PHE A 10 30.52 13.10 -3.91
C PHE A 10 30.32 13.51 -2.44
N PRO A 11 30.69 14.73 -2.03
CA PRO A 11 30.90 15.08 -0.63
C PRO A 11 29.59 15.43 0.08
N ALA A 12 29.28 14.71 1.16
CA ALA A 12 28.32 15.15 2.18
C ALA A 12 29.06 15.96 3.24
N THR A 13 28.84 17.28 3.29
CA THR A 13 29.32 18.12 4.40
C THR A 13 28.32 18.05 5.55
N CYS A 14 28.72 17.39 6.64
CA CYS A 14 27.94 17.30 7.88
C CYS A 14 28.39 18.41 8.83
N ASN A 15 27.52 19.39 9.11
CA ASN A 15 27.76 20.42 10.11
C ASN A 15 27.11 20.02 11.44
N LEU A 16 27.92 19.79 12.47
CA LEU A 16 27.47 19.36 13.80
C LEU A 16 27.24 20.58 14.70
N GLN A 17 26.03 20.74 15.22
CA GLN A 17 25.80 21.45 16.48
C GLN A 17 25.20 20.50 17.52
N PRO A 18 25.58 20.62 18.81
CA PRO A 18 25.28 19.62 19.81
C PRO A 18 23.96 19.95 20.51
N THR A 19 23.03 18.99 20.55
CA THR A 19 22.34 18.54 21.78
C THR A 19 21.20 17.58 21.46
N THR A 20 21.06 16.56 22.30
CA THR A 20 20.11 15.43 22.27
C THR A 20 20.44 14.29 21.29
N CYS A 21 21.11 13.28 21.84
CA CYS A 21 21.39 12.01 21.21
C CYS A 21 20.10 11.16 21.21
N ASN A 22 19.48 10.98 20.04
CA ASN A 22 18.61 9.85 19.78
C ASN A 22 19.26 9.05 18.65
N GLN A 23 19.99 7.98 18.98
CA GLN A 23 20.53 7.08 17.99
C GLN A 23 19.40 6.20 17.43
N GLN A 24 18.71 6.71 16.42
CA GLN A 24 18.02 5.85 15.47
C GLN A 24 18.97 5.62 14.29
N PRO A 25 19.25 4.36 13.88
CA PRO A 25 19.94 4.12 12.63
C PRO A 25 19.08 4.63 11.48
N ALA A 26 19.70 5.35 10.55
CA ALA A 26 19.04 5.86 9.36
C ALA A 26 18.35 4.72 8.59
N THR A 27 17.03 4.78 8.48
CA THR A 27 16.25 3.89 7.62
C THR A 27 16.53 4.25 6.17
N CYS A 28 17.39 3.47 5.51
CA CYS A 28 17.58 3.54 4.08
C CYS A 28 16.33 2.92 3.42
N ASN A 29 15.47 3.76 2.85
CA ASN A 29 14.26 3.33 2.19
C ASN A 29 14.63 2.78 0.80
N LEU A 30 14.95 1.48 0.74
CA LEU A 30 15.12 0.78 -0.53
C LEU A 30 13.73 0.42 -1.06
N GLN A 31 13.22 1.25 -1.96
CA GLN A 31 12.03 0.93 -2.74
C GLN A 31 12.40 -0.16 -3.76
N PRO A 32 11.74 -1.33 -3.78
CA PRO A 32 12.02 -2.32 -4.81
C PRO A 32 11.58 -1.79 -6.18
N ASP A 33 12.47 -1.91 -7.16
CA ASP A 33 12.19 -1.55 -8.55
C ASP A 33 10.93 -2.26 -9.04
N ARG A 34 9.99 -1.44 -9.53
CA ARG A 34 8.68 -1.86 -10.00
C ARG A 34 8.88 -2.72 -11.25
N LEU A 35 8.67 -4.04 -11.14
CA LEU A 35 8.65 -4.96 -12.27
C LEU A 35 7.57 -4.49 -13.26
N SER A 36 8.00 -3.99 -14.43
CA SER A 36 7.12 -3.47 -15.46
C SER A 36 6.43 -4.62 -16.20
N LEU A 37 5.19 -4.91 -15.82
CA LEU A 37 4.31 -5.78 -16.62
C LEU A 37 3.95 -5.05 -17.91
N SER A 38 4.53 -5.45 -19.05
CA SER A 38 4.14 -4.95 -20.36
C SER A 38 2.73 -5.44 -20.69
N LYS A 39 1.85 -4.50 -21.05
CA LYS A 39 0.48 -4.77 -21.53
C LYS A 39 0.56 -5.49 -22.89
N PRO A 40 -0.30 -6.48 -23.17
CA PRO A 40 -0.35 -7.10 -24.50
C PRO A 40 -1.00 -6.13 -25.50
N THR A 41 -0.27 -5.84 -26.57
CA THR A 41 -0.72 -5.03 -27.71
C THR A 41 -1.60 -5.85 -28.66
N THR A 42 -2.83 -5.37 -28.81
CA THR A 42 -3.72 -5.36 -30.01
C THR A 42 -3.55 -6.37 -31.13
N HIS A 43 -4.66 -7.08 -31.39
CA HIS A 43 -5.28 -7.39 -32.69
C HIS A 43 -4.37 -7.62 -33.92
N SER A 44 -4.36 -8.87 -34.41
CA SER A 44 -4.13 -9.14 -35.82
C SER A 44 -5.24 -10.04 -36.36
N HIS A 45 -6.02 -9.50 -37.30
CA HIS A 45 -7.05 -10.18 -38.07
C HIS A 45 -6.38 -11.21 -38.99
N PHE A 46 -6.52 -12.51 -38.72
CA PHE A 46 -6.17 -13.56 -39.67
C PHE A 46 -7.44 -14.19 -40.23
N HIS A 47 -7.75 -13.85 -41.48
CA HIS A 47 -8.77 -14.51 -42.28
C HIS A 47 -8.24 -15.92 -42.65
N ILE A 48 -8.71 -16.96 -41.95
CA ILE A 48 -8.47 -18.34 -42.35
C ILE A 48 -9.57 -18.74 -43.34
N PHE A 49 -9.16 -18.93 -44.60
CA PHE A 49 -9.98 -19.44 -45.68
C PHE A 49 -10.34 -20.90 -45.40
N VAL A 50 -11.56 -21.17 -44.91
CA VAL A 50 -12.03 -22.53 -44.66
C VAL A 50 -12.33 -23.21 -46.00
N LYS A 51 -11.37 -23.98 -46.50
CA LYS A 51 -11.59 -24.91 -47.60
C LYS A 51 -12.47 -26.05 -47.07
N LYS A 52 -13.70 -26.14 -47.56
CA LYS A 52 -14.70 -27.14 -47.18
C LYS A 52 -14.25 -28.53 -47.63
N ILE A 53 -13.57 -29.26 -46.73
CA ILE A 53 -13.27 -30.68 -46.90
C ILE A 53 -14.43 -31.47 -46.28
N ASN A 54 -15.25 -32.10 -47.13
CA ASN A 54 -16.23 -33.08 -46.70
C ASN A 54 -15.50 -34.36 -46.29
N PHE A 55 -15.42 -34.65 -44.99
CA PHE A 55 -15.09 -36.00 -44.52
C PHE A 55 -16.25 -36.56 -43.70
N ARG A 56 -17.04 -37.41 -44.36
CA ARG A 56 -18.13 -38.18 -43.77
C ARG A 56 -17.59 -39.58 -43.48
N LYS A 57 -17.43 -39.94 -42.20
CA LYS A 57 -17.78 -41.22 -41.54
C LYS A 57 -16.95 -41.47 -40.28
N ASN A 58 -17.63 -42.01 -39.26
CA ASN A 58 -17.16 -42.48 -37.94
C ASN A 58 -16.82 -41.42 -36.88
N PHE A 59 -17.86 -40.85 -36.27
CA PHE A 59 -17.79 -39.82 -35.23
C PHE A 59 -18.05 -40.33 -33.80
N SER A 60 -18.28 -41.63 -33.56
CA SER A 60 -18.55 -42.16 -32.20
C SER A 60 -17.27 -42.60 -31.48
N SER A 61 -16.41 -43.40 -32.11
CA SER A 61 -15.19 -43.92 -31.46
C SER A 61 -14.09 -42.88 -31.22
N MET A 62 -13.99 -41.85 -32.08
CA MET A 62 -13.04 -40.74 -31.87
C MET A 62 -13.46 -39.80 -30.72
N ARG A 63 -14.77 -39.65 -30.48
CA ARG A 63 -15.31 -38.76 -29.42
C ARG A 63 -14.97 -39.29 -28.02
N LEU A 64 -15.08 -40.60 -27.80
CA LEU A 64 -14.72 -41.23 -26.52
C LEU A 64 -13.23 -41.15 -26.22
N LEU A 65 -12.38 -41.30 -27.24
CA LEU A 65 -10.92 -41.14 -27.12
C LEU A 65 -10.52 -39.70 -26.80
N PHE A 66 -11.16 -38.71 -27.43
CA PHE A 66 -10.92 -37.30 -27.12
C PHE A 66 -11.41 -36.90 -25.73
N ILE A 67 -12.57 -37.39 -25.29
CA ILE A 67 -13.11 -37.11 -23.94
C ILE A 67 -12.21 -37.75 -22.86
N SER A 68 -11.75 -38.99 -23.06
CA SER A 68 -10.82 -39.68 -22.15
C SER A 68 -9.48 -38.95 -22.03
N LEU A 69 -8.94 -38.45 -23.14
CA LEU A 69 -7.68 -37.70 -23.14
C LEU A 69 -7.84 -36.32 -22.50
N PHE A 70 -9.01 -35.68 -22.70
CA PHE A 70 -9.33 -34.39 -22.10
C PHE A 70 -9.57 -34.50 -20.58
N THR A 71 -10.23 -35.55 -20.09
CA THR A 71 -10.38 -35.80 -18.65
C THR A 71 -9.07 -36.13 -17.96
N LEU A 72 -8.16 -36.84 -18.64
CA LEU A 72 -6.82 -37.14 -18.12
C LEU A 72 -5.98 -35.85 -18.02
N CYS A 73 -5.99 -35.00 -19.06
CA CYS A 73 -5.32 -33.69 -19.03
C CYS A 73 -5.93 -32.72 -18.00
N PHE A 74 -7.26 -32.73 -17.80
CA PHE A 74 -7.93 -31.88 -16.82
C PHE A 74 -7.61 -32.32 -15.38
N SER A 75 -7.45 -33.63 -15.12
CA SER A 75 -6.98 -34.12 -13.83
C SER A 75 -5.52 -33.78 -13.52
N VAL A 76 -4.64 -33.75 -14.53
CA VAL A 76 -3.21 -33.39 -14.36
C VAL A 76 -3.02 -31.89 -14.11
N THR A 77 -3.88 -31.04 -14.66
CA THR A 77 -3.79 -29.58 -14.46
C THR A 77 -4.28 -29.11 -13.08
N ILE A 78 -5.22 -29.83 -12.45
CA ILE A 78 -5.66 -29.53 -11.07
C ILE A 78 -4.54 -29.80 -10.05
N VAL A 79 -3.70 -30.81 -10.27
CA VAL A 79 -2.57 -31.13 -9.38
C VAL A 79 -1.47 -30.07 -9.42
N VAL A 80 -1.26 -29.41 -10.56
CA VAL A 80 -0.22 -28.36 -10.72
C VAL A 80 -0.69 -27.00 -10.17
N ALA A 81 -1.99 -26.77 -10.04
CA ALA A 81 -2.53 -25.52 -9.51
C ALA A 81 -2.41 -25.37 -7.98
N GLN A 82 -2.09 -26.44 -7.24
CA GLN A 82 -2.01 -26.44 -5.77
C GLN A 82 -0.58 -26.35 -5.21
N THR A 83 0.44 -26.17 -6.04
CA THR A 83 1.77 -25.83 -5.50
C THR A 83 1.78 -24.35 -5.14
N GLY A 84 1.38 -24.04 -3.90
CA GLY A 84 1.70 -22.75 -3.29
C GLY A 84 3.19 -22.46 -3.50
N LYS A 85 3.54 -21.21 -3.80
CA LYS A 85 4.95 -20.81 -3.97
C LYS A 85 5.71 -21.20 -2.70
N ILE A 86 6.57 -22.22 -2.80
CA ILE A 86 7.50 -22.56 -1.74
C ILE A 86 8.61 -21.52 -1.83
N PHE A 87 8.49 -20.47 -1.02
CA PHE A 87 9.56 -19.49 -0.88
C PHE A 87 10.84 -20.17 -0.41
N SER A 88 11.96 -19.81 -1.03
CA SER A 88 13.28 -20.26 -0.59
C SER A 88 13.59 -19.73 0.81
N ASP A 89 14.52 -20.36 1.51
CA ASP A 89 14.91 -19.94 2.86
C ASP A 89 15.53 -18.53 2.88
N GLU A 90 16.15 -18.10 1.76
CA GLU A 90 16.61 -16.72 1.61
C GLU A 90 15.46 -15.74 1.42
N GLU A 91 14.46 -16.06 0.59
CA GLU A 91 13.28 -15.21 0.39
C GLU A 91 12.46 -15.04 1.68
N LYS A 92 12.33 -16.09 2.48
CA LYS A 92 11.66 -16.02 3.78
C LYS A 92 12.39 -15.09 4.75
N LYS A 93 13.74 -15.12 4.75
CA LYS A 93 14.55 -14.19 5.56
C LYS A 93 14.38 -12.75 5.09
N VAL A 94 14.32 -12.52 3.78
CA VAL A 94 14.07 -11.19 3.22
C VAL A 94 12.68 -10.70 3.57
N LEU A 95 11.66 -11.54 3.59
CA LEU A 95 10.30 -11.10 3.95
C LEU A 95 10.13 -10.87 5.46
N ASN A 96 10.82 -11.65 6.31
CA ASN A 96 10.72 -11.60 7.77
C ASN A 96 11.85 -10.80 8.45
N TRP A 97 12.63 -10.03 7.69
CA TRP A 97 13.88 -9.41 8.15
C TRP A 97 13.71 -8.55 9.42
N TYR A 98 12.57 -7.86 9.54
CA TYR A 98 12.25 -6.94 10.62
C TYR A 98 12.09 -7.63 11.98
N ASN A 99 11.86 -8.94 11.99
CA ASN A 99 11.73 -9.75 13.21
C ASN A 99 13.04 -10.45 13.62
N LEU A 100 14.08 -10.40 12.78
CA LEU A 100 15.36 -11.09 12.98
C LEU A 100 16.28 -10.39 13.97
N ASP A 101 17.34 -11.08 14.39
CA ASP A 101 18.29 -10.61 15.40
C ASP A 101 19.67 -10.26 14.80
N PRO A 102 20.28 -9.12 15.18
CA PRO A 102 21.59 -8.72 14.65
C PRO A 102 22.74 -9.69 14.98
N VAL A 103 22.67 -10.38 16.12
CA VAL A 103 23.75 -11.26 16.60
C VAL A 103 23.63 -12.64 15.95
N ASN A 104 22.43 -13.21 15.95
CA ASN A 104 22.19 -14.57 15.44
C ASN A 104 22.01 -14.61 13.92
N ASP A 105 21.23 -13.68 13.37
CA ASP A 105 20.83 -13.69 11.95
C ASP A 105 21.69 -12.77 11.08
N LYS A 106 22.54 -11.94 11.71
CA LYS A 106 23.36 -10.90 11.05
C LYS A 106 22.53 -9.87 10.28
N ILE A 107 21.26 -9.71 10.65
CA ILE A 107 20.31 -8.76 10.06
C ILE A 107 19.79 -7.86 11.18
N TRP A 108 19.76 -6.56 10.93
CA TRP A 108 19.28 -5.56 11.89
C TRP A 108 17.74 -5.53 11.95
N GLY A 109 17.15 -6.49 12.65
CA GLY A 109 15.72 -6.51 13.01
C GLY A 109 15.47 -6.19 14.48
N ALA A 110 14.21 -6.26 14.90
CA ALA A 110 13.75 -5.98 16.26
C ALA A 110 13.90 -7.16 17.23
N SER A 111 14.47 -8.29 16.79
CA SER A 111 14.66 -9.51 17.59
C SER A 111 13.36 -10.06 18.22
N THR A 112 12.21 -9.87 17.56
CA THR A 112 10.90 -10.27 18.09
C THR A 112 10.77 -11.80 18.14
N GLU A 113 11.24 -12.53 17.13
CA GLU A 113 11.23 -14.01 17.12
C GLU A 113 11.99 -14.60 18.30
N LYS A 114 13.15 -14.03 18.59
CA LYS A 114 13.96 -14.40 19.74
C LYS A 114 13.21 -14.09 21.03
N ALA A 115 12.57 -12.93 21.13
CA ALA A 115 11.78 -12.58 22.30
C ALA A 115 10.63 -13.57 22.55
N TYR A 116 9.93 -13.98 21.50
CA TYR A 116 8.88 -15.00 21.58
C TYR A 116 9.41 -16.34 22.06
N LYS A 117 10.54 -16.80 21.52
CA LYS A 117 11.15 -18.11 21.85
C LYS A 117 11.75 -18.14 23.24
N ASP A 118 12.55 -17.13 23.59
CA ASP A 118 13.40 -17.14 24.78
C ASP A 118 12.66 -16.66 26.04
N PHE A 119 11.73 -15.71 25.90
CA PHE A 119 11.11 -15.04 27.07
C PHE A 119 9.60 -15.28 27.21
N LEU A 120 8.89 -15.54 26.10
CA LEU A 120 7.42 -15.59 26.10
C LEU A 120 6.84 -17.01 25.95
N SER A 121 7.64 -17.98 25.55
CA SER A 121 7.22 -19.38 25.30
C SER A 121 6.51 -20.04 26.49
N GLU A 122 6.94 -19.72 27.72
CA GLU A 122 6.35 -20.25 28.95
C GLU A 122 5.41 -19.26 29.68
N LYS A 123 5.16 -18.07 29.10
CA LYS A 123 4.33 -17.05 29.74
C LYS A 123 2.86 -17.29 29.45
N LYS A 124 2.02 -17.13 30.47
CA LYS A 124 0.57 -17.11 30.30
C LYS A 124 0.16 -15.89 29.47
N LEU A 125 -0.47 -16.14 28.33
CA LEU A 125 -0.99 -15.09 27.46
C LEU A 125 -2.16 -14.34 28.13
N LYS A 126 -2.19 -13.03 27.93
CA LYS A 126 -3.29 -12.15 28.32
C LYS A 126 -3.71 -11.36 27.09
N ILE A 127 -5.00 -11.31 26.84
CA ILE A 127 -5.55 -10.45 25.79
C ILE A 127 -5.50 -9.02 26.31
N VAL A 128 -4.91 -8.13 25.52
CA VAL A 128 -4.81 -6.70 25.79
C VAL A 128 -5.47 -5.98 24.63
N VAL A 129 -6.41 -5.09 24.92
CA VAL A 129 -7.00 -4.20 23.92
C VAL A 129 -6.06 -3.00 23.77
N VAL A 130 -5.60 -2.76 22.54
CA VAL A 130 -4.70 -1.66 22.20
C VAL A 130 -5.42 -0.73 21.23
N ALA A 131 -5.54 0.54 21.59
CA ALA A 131 -6.09 1.56 20.69
C ALA A 131 -4.99 2.07 19.76
N VAL A 132 -5.23 1.98 18.45
CA VAL A 132 -4.35 2.51 17.41
C VAL A 132 -4.99 3.76 16.82
N ILE A 133 -4.29 4.88 16.90
CA ILE A 133 -4.74 6.18 16.36
C ILE A 133 -3.87 6.49 15.14
N ASP A 134 -4.39 6.17 13.96
CA ASP A 134 -3.71 6.29 12.67
C ASP A 134 -4.76 6.59 11.58
N GLY A 135 -4.40 6.52 10.29
CA GLY A 135 -5.28 6.71 9.13
C GLY A 135 -6.33 5.60 8.91
N GLY A 136 -6.61 4.78 9.92
CA GLY A 136 -7.54 3.66 9.86
C GLY A 136 -6.87 2.31 9.60
N VAL A 137 -7.70 1.29 9.41
CA VAL A 137 -7.27 -0.10 9.21
C VAL A 137 -8.22 -0.82 8.25
N ASP A 138 -7.67 -1.68 7.40
CA ASP A 138 -8.49 -2.57 6.58
C ASP A 138 -9.08 -3.69 7.46
N THR A 139 -10.35 -3.56 7.82
CA THR A 139 -11.06 -4.52 8.65
C THR A 139 -11.27 -5.89 7.98
N LYS A 140 -11.05 -5.99 6.66
CA LYS A 140 -11.19 -7.23 5.89
C LYS A 140 -9.86 -7.91 5.60
N HIS A 141 -8.76 -7.40 6.13
CA HIS A 141 -7.45 -7.99 5.92
C HIS A 141 -7.32 -9.35 6.63
N GLU A 142 -6.88 -10.38 5.90
CA GLU A 142 -6.81 -11.77 6.40
C GLU A 142 -5.97 -11.90 7.67
N ASP A 143 -4.81 -11.22 7.76
CA ASP A 143 -3.96 -11.27 8.95
C ASP A 143 -4.57 -10.63 10.20
N LEU A 144 -5.64 -9.84 10.07
CA LEU A 144 -6.33 -9.17 11.18
C LEU A 144 -7.59 -9.93 11.63
N GLU A 145 -7.97 -10.99 10.91
CA GLU A 145 -9.12 -11.80 11.26
C GLU A 145 -9.00 -12.34 12.69
N GLY A 146 -10.03 -12.13 13.50
CA GLY A 146 -10.07 -12.54 14.91
C GLY A 146 -9.13 -11.78 15.86
N LYS A 147 -8.38 -10.77 15.38
CA LYS A 147 -7.51 -9.90 16.21
C LYS A 147 -8.09 -8.52 16.43
N MET A 148 -9.04 -8.09 15.60
CA MET A 148 -9.74 -6.83 15.73
C MET A 148 -10.61 -6.81 16.99
N TRP A 149 -10.56 -5.69 17.72
CA TRP A 149 -11.51 -5.44 18.80
C TRP A 149 -12.93 -5.32 18.25
N VAL A 150 -13.92 -5.79 19.01
CA VAL A 150 -15.34 -5.71 18.69
C VAL A 150 -16.06 -4.99 19.81
N ASN A 151 -16.82 -3.93 19.47
CA ASN A 151 -17.74 -3.30 20.42
C ASN A 151 -18.96 -4.22 20.62
N GLU A 152 -18.93 -5.04 21.68
CA GLU A 152 -20.03 -5.96 22.01
C GLU A 152 -21.34 -5.25 22.38
N LYS A 153 -21.31 -3.93 22.58
CA LYS A 153 -22.49 -3.13 22.93
C LYS A 153 -23.25 -2.57 21.72
N GLU A 154 -22.68 -2.70 20.52
CA GLU A 154 -23.27 -2.24 19.27
C GLU A 154 -23.87 -3.39 18.46
N ILE A 155 -24.96 -3.11 17.74
CA ILE A 155 -25.58 -4.04 16.79
C ILE A 155 -25.18 -3.63 15.36
N PRO A 156 -24.35 -4.43 14.66
CA PRO A 156 -23.83 -4.03 13.36
C PRO A 156 -24.90 -3.68 12.32
N GLY A 157 -24.84 -2.45 11.82
CA GLY A 157 -25.59 -1.99 10.64
C GLY A 157 -27.05 -1.66 10.92
N ASN A 158 -27.39 -1.33 12.17
CA ASN A 158 -28.74 -0.87 12.52
C ASN A 158 -28.91 0.65 12.35
N GLY A 159 -27.82 1.41 12.18
CA GLY A 159 -27.84 2.86 12.05
C GLY A 159 -28.16 3.60 13.35
N VAL A 160 -27.96 2.95 14.50
CA VAL A 160 -28.23 3.48 15.84
C VAL A 160 -26.95 3.43 16.66
N ASP A 161 -26.76 4.41 17.54
CA ASP A 161 -25.75 4.36 18.61
C ASP A 161 -26.38 3.62 19.80
N ASP A 162 -26.09 2.31 19.91
CA ASP A 162 -26.71 1.42 20.89
C ASP A 162 -26.13 1.61 22.30
N ASP A 163 -24.84 1.92 22.39
CA ASP A 163 -24.11 2.08 23.65
C ASP A 163 -24.13 3.53 24.20
N LYS A 164 -24.64 4.48 23.40
CA LYS A 164 -24.80 5.91 23.68
C LYS A 164 -23.48 6.64 23.91
N ASN A 165 -22.42 6.23 23.22
CA ASN A 165 -21.10 6.85 23.30
C ASN A 165 -20.94 8.05 22.33
N GLY A 166 -21.91 8.29 21.45
CA GLY A 166 -21.90 9.35 20.44
C GLY A 166 -21.45 8.91 19.05
N PHE A 167 -21.21 7.62 18.83
CA PHE A 167 -20.75 7.04 17.58
C PHE A 167 -21.72 5.95 17.11
N ILE A 168 -22.23 6.08 15.88
CA ILE A 168 -23.23 5.14 15.34
C ILE A 168 -22.50 3.95 14.71
N ASP A 169 -22.84 2.71 15.09
CA ASP A 169 -22.28 1.48 14.49
C ASP A 169 -20.73 1.37 14.60
N ASP A 170 -20.11 1.76 15.72
CA ASP A 170 -18.64 1.77 15.91
C ASP A 170 -18.02 0.38 16.25
N ILE A 171 -18.37 -0.64 15.45
CA ILE A 171 -18.08 -2.06 15.71
C ILE A 171 -16.59 -2.37 15.93
N HIS A 172 -15.69 -1.76 15.17
CA HIS A 172 -14.25 -2.01 15.23
C HIS A 172 -13.45 -0.74 15.58
N GLY A 173 -14.12 0.29 16.09
CA GLY A 173 -13.59 1.62 16.31
C GLY A 173 -14.28 2.66 15.44
N TRP A 174 -13.68 3.86 15.38
CA TRP A 174 -14.33 5.04 14.82
C TRP A 174 -13.40 5.88 13.93
N ASN A 175 -13.98 6.54 12.93
CA ASN A 175 -13.29 7.53 12.11
C ASN A 175 -13.58 8.96 12.58
N PHE A 176 -12.59 9.58 13.22
CA PHE A 176 -12.69 10.96 13.71
C PHE A 176 -12.59 12.05 12.63
N LEU A 177 -12.18 11.67 11.42
CA LEU A 177 -12.13 12.58 10.27
C LEU A 177 -13.48 12.65 9.54
N GLY A 178 -14.50 11.93 10.02
CA GLY A 178 -15.86 12.03 9.50
C GLY A 178 -16.68 13.16 10.14
N ASN A 179 -17.75 13.60 9.47
CA ASN A 179 -18.70 14.55 10.04
C ASN A 179 -19.93 13.84 10.63
N SER A 180 -20.81 14.60 11.30
CA SER A 180 -22.02 14.07 11.95
C SER A 180 -23.05 13.46 11.00
N LYS A 181 -22.83 13.52 9.69
CA LYS A 181 -23.65 12.86 8.67
C LYS A 181 -23.07 11.50 8.22
N GLY A 182 -21.98 11.05 8.84
CA GLY A 182 -21.27 9.83 8.44
C GLY A 182 -20.45 10.00 7.15
N GLU A 183 -20.22 11.23 6.71
CA GLU A 183 -19.34 11.49 5.56
C GLU A 183 -17.89 11.46 6.04
N ASN A 184 -17.07 10.56 5.48
CA ASN A 184 -15.66 10.44 5.81
C ASN A 184 -14.79 11.33 4.91
N ILE A 185 -13.74 11.91 5.49
CA ILE A 185 -12.68 12.53 4.69
C ILE A 185 -11.75 11.41 4.21
N ASP A 186 -11.89 11.01 2.95
CA ASP A 186 -11.05 9.97 2.34
C ASP A 186 -9.65 10.47 1.97
N TYR A 187 -9.44 11.79 1.94
CA TYR A 187 -8.19 12.42 1.50
C TYR A 187 -7.67 13.40 2.55
N GLU A 188 -6.51 13.10 3.10
CA GLU A 188 -5.81 14.00 4.01
C GLU A 188 -5.16 15.18 3.26
N THR A 189 -4.98 16.30 3.95
CA THR A 189 -4.23 17.42 3.39
C THR A 189 -2.75 17.09 3.36
N LEU A 190 -2.16 17.04 2.17
CA LEU A 190 -0.73 16.75 2.02
C LEU A 190 0.14 17.81 2.71
N GLU A 191 1.23 17.38 3.35
CA GLU A 191 2.22 18.28 3.96
C GLU A 191 2.75 19.31 2.95
N VAL A 192 2.88 18.94 1.67
CA VAL A 192 3.28 19.87 0.61
C VAL A 192 2.30 21.02 0.44
N ALA A 193 0.99 20.81 0.65
CA ALA A 193 -0.01 21.86 0.59
C ALA A 193 0.17 22.85 1.76
N ARG A 194 0.47 22.35 2.96
CA ARG A 194 0.77 23.17 4.14
C ARG A 194 2.03 24.02 3.92
N LEU A 195 3.10 23.40 3.41
CA LEU A 195 4.35 24.09 3.08
C LEU A 195 4.15 25.12 1.98
N PHE A 196 3.45 24.76 0.90
CA PHE A 196 3.14 25.67 -0.20
C PHE A 196 2.39 26.89 0.30
N LYS A 197 1.32 26.70 1.09
CA LYS A 197 0.56 27.81 1.68
C LYS A 197 1.47 28.72 2.52
N LYS A 198 2.21 28.14 3.47
CA LYS A 198 3.14 28.87 4.35
C LYS A 198 4.14 29.72 3.58
N TYR A 199 4.84 29.14 2.60
CA TYR A 199 5.88 29.87 1.87
C TYR A 199 5.34 30.77 0.77
N SER A 200 4.19 30.46 0.18
CA SER A 200 3.57 31.31 -0.84
C SER A 200 3.21 32.69 -0.30
N ASP A 201 2.79 32.78 0.96
CA ASP A 201 2.45 34.05 1.61
C ASP A 201 3.72 34.84 1.94
N ILE A 202 4.74 34.19 2.52
CA ILE A 202 6.05 34.80 2.80
C ILE A 202 6.72 35.33 1.51
N VAL A 203 6.67 34.56 0.41
CA VAL A 203 7.25 34.97 -0.88
C VAL A 203 6.49 36.17 -1.47
N LYS A 204 5.17 36.23 -1.31
CA LYS A 204 4.38 37.40 -1.76
C LYS A 204 4.75 38.65 -0.95
N GLU A 205 4.89 38.51 0.36
CA GLU A 205 5.31 39.61 1.25
C GLU A 205 6.72 40.08 0.91
N ALA A 206 7.68 39.17 0.74
CA ALA A 206 9.05 39.49 0.36
C ALA A 206 9.14 40.23 -0.99
N LYS A 207 8.30 39.85 -1.96
CA LYS A 207 8.19 40.54 -3.24
C LYS A 207 7.60 41.95 -3.10
N ALA A 208 6.68 42.15 -2.15
CA ALA A 208 6.07 43.44 -1.89
C ALA A 208 6.99 44.38 -1.09
N SER A 209 7.76 43.86 -0.13
CA SER A 209 8.69 44.64 0.70
C SER A 209 10.05 44.88 0.03
N GLY A 210 10.41 44.07 -0.97
CA GLY A 210 11.74 44.09 -1.59
C GLY A 210 12.84 43.51 -0.69
N THR A 211 12.48 42.92 0.45
CA THR A 211 13.41 42.32 1.42
C THR A 211 13.18 40.81 1.52
N VAL A 212 14.27 40.03 1.56
CA VAL A 212 14.19 38.58 1.72
C VAL A 212 14.19 38.23 3.22
N PRO A 213 13.13 37.60 3.74
CA PRO A 213 13.08 37.19 5.14
C PRO A 213 14.06 36.05 5.41
N GLU A 214 14.70 36.08 6.58
CA GLU A 214 15.73 35.11 7.02
C GLU A 214 15.21 33.66 7.08
N ASN A 215 13.91 33.48 7.32
CA ASN A 215 13.27 32.18 7.48
C ASN A 215 12.88 31.51 6.15
N LEU A 216 13.26 32.11 5.02
CA LEU A 216 12.92 31.60 3.71
C LEU A 216 13.90 30.49 3.29
N PRO A 217 13.43 29.28 3.01
CA PRO A 217 14.31 28.22 2.50
C PRO A 217 14.85 28.56 1.12
N ASP A 218 15.93 27.88 0.75
CA ASP A 218 16.59 28.07 -0.54
C ASP A 218 15.61 27.99 -1.72
N MET A 219 15.87 28.80 -2.75
CA MET A 219 15.05 28.87 -3.97
C MET A 219 14.83 27.51 -4.63
N ALA A 220 15.78 26.58 -4.52
CA ALA A 220 15.65 25.22 -5.03
C ALA A 220 14.54 24.44 -4.31
N LEU A 221 14.44 24.56 -2.98
CA LEU A 221 13.39 23.91 -2.19
C LEU A 221 12.03 24.54 -2.47
N LEU A 222 11.95 25.86 -2.55
CA LEU A 222 10.70 26.55 -2.90
C LEU A 222 10.15 26.11 -4.26
N LYS A 223 11.02 25.98 -5.27
CA LYS A 223 10.64 25.49 -6.59
C LYS A 223 10.14 24.05 -6.52
N LYS A 224 10.80 23.18 -5.76
CA LYS A 224 10.39 21.79 -5.55
C LYS A 224 9.02 21.71 -4.87
N ILE A 225 8.76 22.55 -3.86
CA ILE A 225 7.45 22.61 -3.18
C ILE A 225 6.36 23.03 -4.16
N ASP A 226 6.58 24.07 -4.97
CA ASP A 226 5.60 24.53 -5.97
C ASP A 226 5.32 23.46 -7.04
N GLU A 227 6.36 22.79 -7.53
CA GLU A 227 6.24 21.73 -8.53
C GLU A 227 5.43 20.52 -7.99
N VAL A 228 5.83 19.98 -6.84
CA VAL A 228 5.14 18.83 -6.22
C VAL A 228 3.71 19.21 -5.85
N PHE A 229 3.48 20.39 -5.30
CA PHE A 229 2.12 20.84 -4.97
C PHE A 229 1.23 20.90 -6.20
N ARG A 230 1.70 21.49 -7.31
CA ARG A 230 0.92 21.57 -8.55
C ARG A 230 0.63 20.20 -9.15
N GLU A 231 1.61 19.30 -9.11
CA GLU A 231 1.42 17.93 -9.60
C GLU A 231 0.32 17.20 -8.82
N GLU A 232 0.40 17.23 -7.49
CA GLU A 232 -0.59 16.60 -6.62
C GLU A 232 -1.96 17.26 -6.72
N PHE A 233 -2.01 18.59 -6.85
CA PHE A 233 -3.24 19.33 -7.05
C PHE A 233 -3.94 18.93 -8.37
N GLU A 234 -3.20 18.79 -9.46
CA GLU A 234 -3.77 18.35 -10.74
C GLU A 234 -4.22 16.88 -10.71
N LYS A 235 -3.51 16.01 -9.98
CA LYS A 235 -3.96 14.62 -9.73
C LYS A 235 -5.29 14.61 -8.98
N ALA A 236 -5.38 15.36 -7.87
CA ALA A 236 -6.60 15.46 -7.08
C ALA A 236 -7.77 15.99 -7.92
N LYS A 237 -7.56 17.05 -8.71
CA LYS A 237 -8.57 17.62 -9.60
C LYS A 237 -9.09 16.63 -10.64
N LYS A 238 -8.21 15.81 -11.23
CA LYS A 238 -8.62 14.76 -12.18
C LYS A 238 -9.50 13.70 -11.51
N ILE A 239 -9.16 13.28 -10.29
CA ILE A 239 -9.97 12.32 -9.53
C ILE A 239 -11.37 12.88 -9.27
N THR A 240 -11.47 14.13 -8.80
CA THR A 240 -12.76 14.79 -8.56
C THR A 240 -13.59 14.97 -9.84
N MET A 241 -12.93 15.25 -10.97
CA MET A 241 -13.61 15.42 -12.26
C MET A 241 -14.09 14.08 -12.86
N MET A 242 -13.33 13.00 -12.64
CA MET A 242 -13.72 11.64 -13.04
C MET A 242 -14.92 11.13 -12.24
N SER A 243 -14.94 11.33 -10.91
CA SER A 243 -16.07 10.88 -10.08
C SER A 243 -17.37 11.58 -10.46
N CYS A 244 -17.31 12.90 -10.73
CA CYS A 244 -18.47 13.68 -11.16
C CYS A 244 -18.99 13.26 -12.55
N SER A 245 -18.09 12.95 -13.49
CA SER A 245 -18.48 12.48 -14.83
C SER A 245 -19.12 11.09 -14.80
N LEU A 246 -18.65 10.20 -13.92
CA LEU A 246 -19.20 8.85 -13.78
C LEU A 246 -20.62 8.88 -13.18
N ILE A 247 -20.84 9.75 -12.18
CA ILE A 247 -22.17 9.98 -11.60
C ILE A 247 -23.14 10.50 -12.67
N LEU A 248 -22.70 11.43 -13.51
CA LEU A 248 -23.53 11.94 -14.61
C LEU A 248 -23.84 10.87 -15.67
N PHE A 249 -22.89 9.98 -15.96
CA PHE A 249 -23.09 8.87 -16.91
C PHE A 249 -24.09 7.82 -16.39
N ILE A 250 -24.05 7.51 -15.08
CA ILE A 250 -25.01 6.58 -14.45
C ILE A 250 -26.42 7.16 -14.43
N ILE A 251 -26.57 8.46 -14.14
CA ILE A 251 -27.88 9.14 -14.17
C ILE A 251 -28.46 9.16 -15.60
N LEU A 252 -27.62 9.34 -16.62
CA LEU A 252 -28.06 9.33 -18.03
C LEU A 252 -28.41 7.93 -18.58
N GLN A 253 -27.94 6.84 -17.94
CA GLN A 253 -28.28 5.47 -18.35
C GLN A 253 -29.52 4.90 -17.63
N THR A 254 -30.02 5.60 -16.62
CA THR A 254 -31.16 5.17 -15.78
C THR A 254 -32.44 5.99 -16.01
N VAL A 255 -32.41 6.95 -16.94
CA VAL A 255 -33.56 7.73 -17.44
C VAL A 255 -33.81 7.37 -18.90
#